data_AF-A0A356IUT3-F1
#
_entry.id   AF-A0A356IUT3-F1
#
_cell.length_a   1.000
_cell.length_b   1.000
_cell.length_c   1.000
_cell.angle_alpha   90.00
_cell.angle_beta   90.00
_cell.angle_gamma   90.00
#
_symmetry.space_group_name_H-M   'P 1'
#
loop_
_entity.id
_entity.type
_entity.pdbx_description
1 polymer ?
#
loop_
_entity_poly.entity_id
_entity_poly.type
_entity_poly.pdbx_seq_one_letter_code
_entity_poly.pdbx_strand_id
1 'polypeptide(L)'
;MIYEYALEPAVLASWASNDRDYAEFLREYGLGTPRIVSSFPKKKASKLRSYLLQHSPQDEQSLAGQRYTEMVLKVVESIVVRDVQIQNAAEWAEAAVVENRRAPFDVILSSTEIQEGNNVTPASMYSQGSIWNHPGQVNVLRTNEGLLAAVVNLVRLADEKIVIIDPFGWAAEAINFIKFMLQSITNNRVSEGLPAIVLFYKEKRGSGNSGNGSPSADHVRQQILQGLTGDVSNLQLEVFELRETANNDVFHNRCILTEHGGVITGHGISVSGDESHTDEAILMKPDIYQKKWRQFIEQNCFQVVSEAKG
;
A
#
# COMPACT_ATOMS: atom_id res chain seq x y z
N MET A 1 -4.69 -6.87 3.73
CA MET A 1 -5.22 -5.52 4.03
C MET A 1 -5.36 -4.65 2.78
N ILE A 2 -4.38 -4.62 1.86
CA ILE A 2 -4.56 -4.09 0.48
C ILE A 2 -4.25 -5.21 -0.51
N TYR A 3 -4.89 -5.21 -1.69
CA TYR A 3 -4.78 -6.23 -2.72
C TYR A 3 -4.82 -5.58 -4.11
N GLU A 4 -3.93 -6.03 -4.98
CA GLU A 4 -3.83 -5.65 -6.39
C GLU A 4 -4.87 -6.41 -7.23
N TYR A 5 -5.64 -5.66 -8.02
CA TYR A 5 -6.64 -6.18 -8.93
C TYR A 5 -6.25 -5.97 -10.39
N ALA A 6 -6.12 -7.06 -11.17
CA ALA A 6 -6.23 -6.98 -12.62
C ALA A 6 -7.71 -6.84 -12.99
N LEU A 7 -8.07 -5.74 -13.66
CA LEU A 7 -9.46 -5.39 -13.95
C LEU A 7 -9.74 -5.48 -15.46
N GLU A 8 -10.67 -6.34 -15.85
CA GLU A 8 -11.13 -6.42 -17.24
C GLU A 8 -12.04 -5.22 -17.60
N PRO A 9 -11.84 -4.54 -18.75
CA PRO A 9 -12.68 -3.41 -19.15
C PRO A 9 -14.17 -3.76 -19.30
N ALA A 10 -14.49 -5.01 -19.68
CA ALA A 10 -15.87 -5.49 -19.82
C ALA A 10 -16.63 -5.51 -18.49
N VAL A 11 -15.94 -5.73 -17.37
CA VAL A 11 -16.56 -5.69 -16.03
C VAL A 11 -17.02 -4.27 -15.70
N LEU A 12 -16.17 -3.27 -15.98
CA LEU A 12 -16.53 -1.85 -15.80
C LEU A 12 -17.75 -1.47 -16.65
N ALA A 13 -17.83 -1.95 -17.90
CA ALA A 13 -18.94 -1.66 -18.79
C ALA A 13 -20.25 -2.27 -18.25
N SER A 14 -20.18 -3.49 -17.73
CA SER A 14 -21.32 -4.16 -17.10
C SER A 14 -21.79 -3.42 -15.83
N TRP A 15 -20.87 -3.08 -14.93
CA TRP A 15 -21.20 -2.38 -13.68
C TRP A 15 -21.73 -0.96 -13.91
N ALA A 16 -21.22 -0.24 -14.90
CA ALA A 16 -21.73 1.08 -15.27
C ALA A 16 -23.20 1.04 -15.74
N SER A 17 -23.68 -0.11 -16.22
CA SER A 17 -25.05 -0.26 -16.74
C SER A 17 -26.14 -0.35 -15.66
N ASN A 18 -25.78 -0.51 -14.38
CA ASN A 18 -26.76 -0.61 -13.29
C ASN A 18 -26.34 0.17 -12.04
N ASP A 19 -27.33 0.66 -11.29
CA ASP A 19 -27.11 1.60 -10.18
C ASP A 19 -26.38 0.96 -8.99
N ARG A 20 -26.68 -0.31 -8.72
CA ARG A 20 -26.15 -1.02 -7.55
C ARG A 20 -24.65 -1.22 -7.68
N ASP A 21 -24.22 -1.84 -8.77
CA ASP A 21 -22.82 -2.21 -8.97
C ASP A 21 -21.96 -0.96 -9.18
N TYR A 22 -22.50 0.05 -9.87
CA TYR A 22 -21.86 1.36 -9.97
C TYR A 22 -21.60 1.99 -8.60
N ALA A 23 -22.61 2.03 -7.73
CA ALA A 23 -22.46 2.60 -6.39
C ALA A 23 -21.52 1.77 -5.50
N GLU A 24 -21.49 0.44 -5.69
CA GLU A 24 -20.57 -0.44 -4.97
C GLU A 24 -19.14 -0.24 -5.42
N PHE A 25 -18.89 -0.14 -6.73
CA PHE A 25 -17.56 0.15 -7.27
C PHE A 25 -16.94 1.40 -6.62
N LEU A 26 -17.70 2.50 -6.54
CA LEU A 26 -17.23 3.75 -5.95
C LEU A 26 -16.90 3.65 -4.44
N ARG A 27 -17.47 2.67 -3.73
CA ARG A 27 -17.18 2.42 -2.31
C ARG A 27 -16.01 1.47 -2.09
N GLU A 28 -15.86 0.48 -2.96
CA GLU A 28 -14.99 -0.66 -2.73
C GLU A 28 -13.58 -0.51 -3.32
N TYR A 29 -13.35 0.49 -4.19
CA TYR A 29 -12.06 0.71 -4.88
C TYR A 29 -11.39 2.05 -4.57
N GLY A 30 -10.06 2.00 -4.48
CA GLY A 30 -9.18 3.16 -4.34
C GLY A 30 -8.63 3.34 -2.93
N LEU A 31 -8.10 4.54 -2.66
CA LEU A 31 -7.45 4.84 -1.39
C LEU A 31 -8.36 4.58 -0.20
N GLY A 32 -7.82 3.91 0.82
CA GLY A 32 -8.54 3.56 2.05
C GLY A 32 -9.50 2.38 1.90
N THR A 33 -9.46 1.67 0.77
CA THR A 33 -10.13 0.39 0.58
C THR A 33 -9.09 -0.72 0.38
N PRO A 34 -9.46 -2.00 0.56
CA PRO A 34 -8.56 -3.10 0.28
C PRO A 34 -8.23 -3.31 -1.19
N ARG A 35 -8.88 -2.60 -2.14
CA ARG A 35 -8.81 -2.93 -3.58
C ARG A 35 -8.19 -1.79 -4.35
N ILE A 36 -6.98 -2.04 -4.85
CA ILE A 36 -6.26 -1.11 -5.73
C ILE A 36 -6.07 -1.77 -7.08
N VAL A 37 -6.36 -1.04 -8.15
CA VAL A 37 -6.30 -1.58 -9.51
C VAL A 37 -4.86 -1.54 -10.01
N SER A 38 -4.43 -2.62 -10.67
CA SER A 38 -3.15 -2.71 -11.35
C SER A 38 -3.08 -1.76 -12.54
N SER A 39 -1.89 -1.27 -12.87
CA SER A 39 -1.67 -0.50 -14.10
C SER A 39 -1.91 -1.35 -15.36
N PHE A 40 -1.93 -2.68 -15.22
CA PHE A 40 -2.15 -3.66 -16.28
C PHE A 40 -3.38 -3.34 -17.16
N PRO A 41 -3.27 -3.43 -18.51
CA PRO A 41 -2.13 -3.91 -19.30
C PRO A 41 -1.13 -2.82 -19.68
N LYS A 42 -1.14 -1.68 -19.00
CA LYS A 42 -0.24 -0.55 -19.26
C LYS A 42 0.69 -0.33 -18.06
N LYS A 43 1.68 0.54 -18.24
CA LYS A 43 2.57 0.96 -17.14
C LYS A 43 2.16 2.32 -16.55
N LYS A 44 1.73 3.25 -17.41
CA LYS A 44 1.40 4.63 -17.00
C LYS A 44 -0.10 4.81 -16.81
N ALA A 45 -0.51 5.49 -15.74
CA ALA A 45 -1.91 5.81 -15.45
C ALA A 45 -2.64 6.48 -16.63
N SER A 46 -2.00 7.44 -17.30
CA SER A 46 -2.56 8.10 -18.47
C SER A 46 -2.81 7.14 -19.65
N LYS A 47 -1.94 6.14 -19.84
CA LYS A 47 -2.08 5.13 -20.88
C LYS A 47 -3.13 4.09 -20.51
N LEU A 48 -3.22 3.69 -19.24
CA LEU A 48 -4.29 2.84 -18.75
C LEU A 48 -5.65 3.54 -18.93
N ARG A 49 -5.76 4.81 -18.53
CA ARG A 49 -6.95 5.63 -18.75
C ARG A 49 -7.40 5.61 -20.21
N SER A 50 -6.49 5.94 -21.14
CA SER A 50 -6.80 5.92 -22.56
C SER A 50 -7.23 4.53 -23.05
N TYR A 51 -6.58 3.47 -22.56
CA TYR A 51 -6.93 2.10 -22.90
C TYR A 51 -8.34 1.72 -22.41
N LEU A 52 -8.69 2.05 -21.17
CA LEU A 52 -10.02 1.76 -20.62
C LEU A 52 -11.11 2.55 -21.36
N LEU A 53 -10.89 3.84 -21.64
CA LEU A 53 -11.87 4.66 -22.36
C LEU A 53 -12.16 4.17 -23.80
N GLN A 54 -11.23 3.45 -24.43
CA GLN A 54 -11.49 2.80 -25.73
C GLN A 54 -12.53 1.67 -25.65
N HIS A 55 -12.82 1.17 -24.44
CA HIS A 55 -13.82 0.14 -24.16
C HIS A 55 -15.10 0.73 -23.55
N SER A 56 -15.27 2.06 -23.61
CA SER A 56 -16.48 2.73 -23.14
C SER A 56 -17.71 2.34 -23.97
N PRO A 57 -18.92 2.46 -23.41
CA PRO A 57 -20.16 2.31 -24.18
C PRO A 57 -20.20 3.25 -25.40
N GLN A 58 -20.82 2.80 -26.50
CA GLN A 58 -20.88 3.57 -27.77
C GLN A 58 -21.45 4.98 -27.61
N ASP A 59 -22.46 5.14 -26.74
CA ASP A 59 -23.00 6.44 -26.38
C ASP A 59 -22.39 6.92 -25.06
N GLU A 60 -21.30 7.69 -25.16
CA GLU A 60 -20.63 8.28 -24.01
C GLU A 60 -21.51 9.28 -23.23
N GLN A 61 -22.54 9.85 -23.87
CA GLN A 61 -23.46 10.81 -23.25
C GLN A 61 -24.60 10.11 -22.49
N SER A 62 -24.81 8.82 -22.74
CA SER A 62 -25.73 8.01 -21.95
C SER A 62 -25.30 7.96 -20.47
N LEU A 63 -26.26 7.66 -19.58
CA LEU A 63 -25.97 7.49 -18.16
C LEU A 63 -24.90 6.40 -17.91
N ALA A 64 -24.93 5.31 -18.68
CA ALA A 64 -23.93 4.25 -18.58
C ALA A 64 -22.54 4.74 -19.06
N GLY A 65 -22.48 5.55 -20.12
CA GLY A 65 -21.23 6.16 -20.61
C GLY A 65 -20.61 7.12 -19.58
N GLN A 66 -21.42 7.97 -18.96
CA GLN A 66 -20.99 8.88 -17.91
C GLN A 66 -20.48 8.12 -16.68
N ARG A 67 -21.21 7.09 -16.22
CA ARG A 67 -20.79 6.22 -15.11
C ARG A 67 -19.48 5.51 -15.41
N TYR A 68 -19.34 4.93 -16.60
CA TYR A 68 -18.11 4.27 -17.02
C TYR A 68 -16.92 5.24 -16.96
N THR A 69 -17.12 6.46 -17.46
CA THR A 69 -16.08 7.50 -17.45
C THR A 69 -15.70 7.86 -16.02
N GLU A 70 -16.66 8.05 -15.12
CA GLU A 70 -16.40 8.32 -13.70
C GLU A 70 -15.63 7.15 -13.04
N MET A 71 -16.05 5.90 -13.29
CA MET A 71 -15.35 4.72 -12.77
C MET A 71 -13.90 4.67 -13.29
N VAL A 72 -13.66 4.91 -14.57
CA VAL A 72 -12.30 4.94 -15.14
C VAL A 72 -11.46 6.04 -14.52
N LEU A 73 -12.02 7.25 -14.33
CA LEU A 73 -11.32 8.33 -13.64
C LEU A 73 -10.95 7.91 -12.21
N LYS A 74 -11.89 7.28 -11.49
CA LYS A 74 -11.68 6.78 -10.13
C LYS A 74 -10.57 5.73 -10.06
N VAL A 75 -10.55 4.76 -10.99
CA VAL A 75 -9.49 3.74 -11.10
C VAL A 75 -8.12 4.40 -11.17
N VAL A 76 -7.96 5.39 -12.05
CA VAL A 76 -6.65 5.94 -12.37
C VAL A 76 -6.16 7.02 -11.39
N GLU A 77 -6.97 7.38 -10.38
CA GLU A 77 -6.54 8.22 -9.25
C GLU A 77 -5.45 7.53 -8.41
N SER A 78 -5.53 6.20 -8.28
CA SER A 78 -4.58 5.39 -7.52
C SER A 78 -4.47 4.01 -8.16
N ILE A 79 -3.33 3.72 -8.76
CA ILE A 79 -3.03 2.43 -9.38
C ILE A 79 -1.76 1.84 -8.80
N VAL A 80 -1.70 0.52 -8.71
CA VAL A 80 -0.44 -0.19 -8.53
C VAL A 80 0.34 -0.09 -9.83
N VAL A 81 1.52 0.52 -9.81
CA VAL A 81 2.39 0.56 -10.99
C VAL A 81 3.09 -0.78 -11.13
N ARG A 82 2.92 -1.39 -12.30
CA ARG A 82 3.48 -2.70 -12.61
C ARG A 82 4.33 -2.67 -13.86
N ASP A 83 5.43 -3.42 -13.84
CA ASP A 83 6.22 -3.68 -15.03
C ASP A 83 5.55 -4.72 -15.91
N VAL A 84 4.64 -4.24 -16.75
CA VAL A 84 3.95 -5.07 -17.72
C VAL A 84 4.88 -5.33 -18.90
N GLN A 85 5.12 -6.61 -19.21
CA GLN A 85 5.80 -6.96 -20.46
C GLN A 85 4.83 -6.73 -21.64
N ILE A 86 5.32 -6.16 -22.74
CA ILE A 86 4.48 -5.95 -23.94
C ILE A 86 4.07 -7.33 -24.45
N GLN A 87 2.78 -7.63 -24.40
CA GLN A 87 2.24 -8.91 -24.87
C GLN A 87 1.57 -8.73 -26.23
N ASN A 88 1.82 -9.68 -27.13
CA ASN A 88 1.11 -9.82 -28.41
C ASN A 88 -0.15 -10.72 -28.25
N ALA A 89 -0.82 -10.65 -27.09
CA ALA A 89 -2.07 -11.36 -26.87
C ALA A 89 -3.21 -10.60 -27.55
N ALA A 90 -4.08 -11.33 -28.26
CA ALA A 90 -5.25 -10.74 -28.91
C ALA A 90 -6.37 -10.46 -27.90
N GLU A 91 -6.47 -11.26 -26.84
CA GLU A 91 -7.50 -11.17 -25.82
C GLU A 91 -6.94 -10.75 -24.45
N TRP A 92 -7.72 -9.99 -23.69
CA TRP A 92 -7.32 -9.50 -22.36
C TRP A 92 -7.10 -10.65 -21.37
N ALA A 93 -7.97 -11.67 -21.39
CA ALA A 93 -7.89 -12.81 -20.48
C ALA A 93 -6.60 -13.62 -20.65
N GLU A 94 -6.20 -13.89 -21.90
CA GLU A 94 -4.92 -14.51 -22.21
C GLU A 94 -3.75 -13.68 -21.67
N ALA A 95 -3.82 -12.36 -21.88
CA ALA A 95 -2.79 -11.46 -21.41
C ALA A 95 -2.66 -11.46 -19.87
N ALA A 96 -3.81 -11.46 -19.19
CA ALA A 96 -3.88 -11.51 -17.73
C ALA A 96 -3.30 -12.82 -17.18
N VAL A 97 -3.59 -13.96 -17.82
CA VAL A 97 -3.02 -15.27 -17.45
C VAL A 97 -1.50 -15.29 -17.56
N VAL A 98 -0.96 -14.84 -18.69
CA VAL A 98 0.50 -14.77 -18.90
C VAL A 98 1.15 -13.88 -17.86
N GLU A 99 0.56 -12.71 -17.62
CA GLU A 99 1.10 -11.75 -16.66
C GLU A 99 1.02 -12.27 -15.22
N ASN A 100 -0.08 -12.92 -14.84
CA ASN A 100 -0.28 -13.54 -13.53
C ASN A 100 0.75 -14.63 -13.24
N ARG A 101 1.08 -15.45 -14.24
CA ARG A 101 2.10 -16.50 -14.10
C ARG A 101 3.51 -15.94 -13.97
N ARG A 102 3.77 -14.78 -14.57
CA ARG A 102 5.07 -14.09 -14.48
C ARG A 102 5.24 -13.40 -13.12
N ALA A 103 4.24 -12.65 -12.69
CA ALA A 103 4.17 -12.07 -11.36
C ALA A 103 2.69 -12.04 -10.92
N PRO A 104 2.28 -12.84 -9.93
CA PRO A 104 0.87 -12.98 -9.59
C PRO A 104 0.19 -11.67 -9.21
N PHE A 105 -1.04 -11.47 -9.69
CA PHE A 105 -1.98 -10.53 -9.10
C PHE A 105 -2.53 -11.12 -7.80
N ASP A 106 -3.05 -10.29 -6.89
CA ASP A 106 -3.84 -10.84 -5.78
C ASP A 106 -5.20 -11.33 -6.27
N VAL A 107 -5.82 -10.57 -7.18
CA VAL A 107 -7.12 -10.90 -7.78
C VAL A 107 -7.15 -10.55 -9.27
N ILE A 108 -7.68 -11.47 -10.08
CA ILE A 108 -8.07 -11.20 -11.47
C ILE A 108 -9.58 -11.07 -11.50
N LEU A 109 -10.09 -9.86 -11.74
CA LEU A 109 -11.52 -9.61 -11.90
C LEU A 109 -11.89 -9.56 -13.38
N SER A 110 -12.63 -10.58 -13.83
CA SER A 110 -13.07 -10.74 -15.21
C SER A 110 -14.57 -10.98 -15.31
N SER A 111 -15.13 -10.72 -16.49
CA SER A 111 -16.54 -10.92 -16.81
C SER A 111 -16.91 -12.40 -16.90
N THR A 112 -15.96 -13.23 -17.35
CA THR A 112 -16.09 -14.69 -17.44
C THR A 112 -14.99 -15.39 -16.66
N GLU A 113 -15.20 -16.65 -16.31
CA GLU A 113 -14.22 -17.46 -15.58
C GLU A 113 -12.91 -17.61 -16.38
N ILE A 114 -11.79 -17.40 -15.68
CA ILE A 114 -10.43 -17.67 -16.17
C ILE A 114 -9.86 -18.80 -15.31
N GLN A 115 -9.16 -19.75 -15.93
CA GLN A 115 -8.58 -20.92 -15.27
C GLN A 115 -7.33 -20.58 -14.44
N GLU A 116 -7.48 -19.65 -13.48
CA GLU A 116 -6.47 -19.20 -12.54
C GLU A 116 -7.10 -19.12 -11.14
N GLY A 117 -6.41 -19.62 -10.11
CA GLY A 117 -6.98 -19.79 -8.76
C GLY A 117 -7.33 -18.46 -8.04
N ASN A 118 -6.82 -17.34 -8.55
CA ASN A 118 -7.09 -15.99 -8.08
C ASN A 118 -8.13 -15.24 -8.95
N ASN A 119 -8.90 -15.96 -9.77
CA ASN A 119 -9.95 -15.35 -10.58
C ASN A 119 -11.26 -15.17 -9.79
N VAL A 120 -11.87 -13.99 -9.95
CA VAL A 120 -13.21 -13.67 -9.46
C VAL A 120 -14.02 -13.09 -10.62
N THR A 121 -15.30 -13.43 -10.67
CA THR A 121 -16.26 -12.83 -11.59
C THR A 121 -17.38 -12.14 -10.80
N PRO A 122 -18.16 -11.23 -11.43
CA PRO A 122 -19.36 -10.68 -10.80
C PRO A 122 -20.34 -11.76 -10.28
N ALA A 123 -20.35 -12.94 -10.91
CA ALA A 123 -21.17 -14.08 -10.49
C ALA A 123 -20.61 -14.83 -9.27
N SER A 124 -19.28 -14.83 -9.06
CA SER A 124 -18.64 -15.56 -7.97
C SER A 124 -18.19 -14.68 -6.80
N MET A 125 -18.19 -13.35 -6.95
CA MET A 125 -17.59 -12.45 -5.94
C MET A 125 -18.20 -12.54 -4.54
N TYR A 126 -19.50 -12.83 -4.42
CA TYR A 126 -20.16 -13.00 -3.10
C TYR A 126 -20.36 -14.44 -2.67
N SER A 127 -19.77 -15.40 -3.41
CA SER A 127 -19.81 -16.80 -3.02
C SER A 127 -19.05 -17.02 -1.70
N GLN A 128 -19.47 -18.01 -0.93
CA GLN A 128 -18.77 -18.40 0.29
C GLN A 128 -17.32 -18.77 -0.03
N GLY A 129 -16.36 -18.22 0.74
CA GLY A 129 -14.94 -18.45 0.52
C GLY A 129 -14.34 -17.65 -0.65
N SER A 130 -15.11 -16.75 -1.28
CA SER A 130 -14.59 -15.86 -2.32
C SER A 130 -13.46 -14.96 -1.79
N ILE A 131 -12.37 -14.91 -2.55
CA ILE A 131 -11.22 -14.02 -2.33
C ILE A 131 -11.55 -12.54 -2.54
N TRP A 132 -12.79 -12.21 -2.93
CA TRP A 132 -13.30 -10.85 -2.94
C TRP A 132 -13.38 -10.24 -1.53
N ASN A 133 -13.56 -11.09 -0.51
CA ASN A 133 -13.80 -10.66 0.87
C ASN A 133 -12.48 -10.39 1.59
N HIS A 134 -12.03 -9.15 1.53
CA HIS A 134 -10.78 -8.73 2.16
C HIS A 134 -10.99 -8.21 3.58
N PRO A 135 -10.20 -8.69 4.57
CA PRO A 135 -10.27 -8.16 5.92
C PRO A 135 -9.66 -6.75 5.99
N GLY A 136 -10.43 -5.80 6.52
CA GLY A 136 -9.95 -4.46 6.87
C GLY A 136 -9.20 -4.39 8.20
N GLN A 137 -9.33 -5.42 9.03
CA GLN A 137 -8.65 -5.58 10.31
C GLN A 137 -8.22 -7.03 10.46
N VAL A 138 -6.99 -7.24 10.94
CA VAL A 138 -6.44 -8.58 11.18
C VAL A 138 -5.73 -8.61 12.52
N ASN A 139 -5.79 -9.77 13.18
CA ASN A 139 -4.94 -10.08 14.32
C ASN A 139 -3.57 -10.52 13.81
N VAL A 140 -2.50 -9.96 14.37
CA VAL A 140 -1.11 -10.22 13.94
C VAL A 140 -0.30 -10.73 15.11
N LEU A 141 0.61 -11.67 14.84
CA LEU A 141 1.61 -12.08 15.83
C LEU A 141 2.62 -10.94 15.98
N ARG A 142 3.07 -10.68 17.22
CA ARG A 142 4.11 -9.68 17.51
C ARG A 142 5.50 -10.25 17.21
N THR A 143 5.67 -10.74 15.99
CA THR A 143 6.93 -11.18 15.36
C THR A 143 7.17 -10.38 14.08
N ASN A 144 8.39 -10.41 13.56
CA ASN A 144 8.73 -9.72 12.32
C ASN A 144 7.89 -10.25 11.14
N GLU A 145 7.77 -11.57 11.06
CA GLU A 145 7.00 -12.29 10.06
C GLU A 145 5.51 -11.96 10.17
N GLY A 146 4.97 -11.94 11.39
CA GLY A 146 3.56 -11.66 11.65
C GLY A 146 3.17 -10.24 11.23
N LEU A 147 3.97 -9.24 11.63
CA LEU A 147 3.72 -7.85 11.23
C LEU A 147 3.94 -7.66 9.72
N LEU A 148 5.01 -8.22 9.15
CA LEU A 148 5.27 -8.11 7.71
C LEU A 148 4.14 -8.75 6.90
N ALA A 149 3.64 -9.93 7.28
CA ALA A 149 2.53 -10.59 6.58
C ALA A 149 1.27 -9.71 6.50
N ALA A 150 1.03 -8.89 7.51
CA ALA A 150 -0.09 -7.96 7.52
C ALA A 150 0.10 -6.83 6.49
N VAL A 151 1.31 -6.29 6.39
CA VAL A 151 1.63 -5.12 5.55
C VAL A 151 2.35 -5.47 4.24
N VAL A 152 2.54 -6.74 3.91
CA VAL A 152 3.35 -7.19 2.77
C VAL A 152 2.88 -6.59 1.45
N ASN A 153 1.57 -6.46 1.26
CA ASN A 153 1.00 -5.86 0.06
C ASN A 153 1.19 -4.33 0.03
N LEU A 154 1.29 -3.64 1.17
CA LEU A 154 1.73 -2.22 1.15
C LEU A 154 3.18 -2.14 0.68
N VAL A 155 4.05 -2.99 1.21
CA VAL A 155 5.49 -2.97 0.93
C VAL A 155 5.80 -3.33 -0.52
N ARG A 156 5.25 -4.45 -1.04
CA ARG A 156 5.60 -4.94 -2.38
C ARG A 156 4.96 -4.14 -3.52
N LEU A 157 3.86 -3.44 -3.25
CA LEU A 157 3.12 -2.67 -4.24
C LEU A 157 3.55 -1.19 -4.31
N ALA A 158 4.19 -0.66 -3.25
CA ALA A 158 4.66 0.72 -3.23
C ALA A 158 5.78 0.94 -4.25
N ASP A 159 5.61 1.87 -5.17
CA ASP A 159 6.60 2.30 -6.16
C ASP A 159 7.25 3.64 -5.78
N GLU A 160 6.52 4.51 -5.08
CA GLU A 160 7.04 5.84 -4.71
C GLU A 160 7.67 5.84 -3.33
N LYS A 161 6.92 5.51 -2.27
CA LYS A 161 7.44 5.59 -0.89
C LYS A 161 6.77 4.65 0.09
N ILE A 162 7.56 4.22 1.08
CA ILE A 162 7.07 3.58 2.31
C ILE A 162 7.43 4.49 3.47
N VAL A 163 6.41 4.96 4.17
CA VAL A 163 6.52 5.89 5.28
C VAL A 163 6.19 5.16 6.58
N ILE A 164 7.13 5.13 7.49
CA ILE A 164 7.02 4.50 8.79
C ILE A 164 6.92 5.60 9.84
N ILE A 165 5.84 5.60 10.61
CA ILE A 165 5.57 6.59 11.65
C ILE A 165 5.42 5.82 12.96
N ASP A 166 6.39 5.97 13.86
CA ASP A 166 6.36 5.34 15.18
C ASP A 166 7.13 6.20 16.19
N PRO A 167 6.51 6.66 17.30
CA PRO A 167 7.20 7.42 18.34
C PRO A 167 8.46 6.73 18.87
N PHE A 168 8.48 5.40 18.84
CA PHE A 168 9.57 4.55 19.28
C PHE A 168 10.30 3.85 18.13
N GLY A 169 10.18 4.38 16.89
CA GLY A 169 10.82 3.82 15.70
C GLY A 169 12.36 3.76 15.72
N TRP A 170 12.97 4.31 16.78
CA TRP A 170 14.41 4.26 17.08
C TRP A 170 14.81 3.13 18.05
N ALA A 171 13.84 2.42 18.63
CA ALA A 171 14.11 1.28 19.52
C ALA A 171 14.76 0.12 18.75
N ALA A 172 15.49 -0.74 19.44
CA ALA A 172 16.21 -1.85 18.82
C ALA A 172 15.27 -2.81 18.07
N GLU A 173 14.12 -3.12 18.67
CA GLU A 173 13.09 -3.97 18.09
C GLU A 173 12.49 -3.35 16.82
N ALA A 174 12.21 -2.04 16.84
CA ALA A 174 11.74 -1.31 15.67
C ALA A 174 12.77 -1.32 14.53
N ILE A 175 14.04 -1.03 14.83
CA ILE A 175 15.13 -1.07 13.85
C ILE A 175 15.27 -2.47 13.26
N ASN A 176 15.17 -3.52 14.09
CA ASN A 176 15.23 -4.91 13.63
C ASN A 176 14.09 -5.25 12.67
N PHE A 177 12.86 -4.81 12.96
CA PHE A 177 11.73 -4.97 12.03
C PHE A 177 11.97 -4.22 10.72
N ILE A 178 12.43 -2.98 10.77
CA ILE A 178 12.74 -2.19 9.55
C ILE A 178 13.76 -2.94 8.70
N LYS A 179 14.86 -3.43 9.30
CA LYS A 179 15.86 -4.23 8.57
C LYS A 179 15.26 -5.47 7.93
N PHE A 180 14.45 -6.22 8.67
CA PHE A 180 13.78 -7.41 8.18
C PHE A 180 12.86 -7.12 6.99
N MET A 181 12.06 -6.04 7.09
CA MET A 181 11.21 -5.56 6.01
C MET A 181 12.03 -5.15 4.79
N LEU A 182 13.11 -4.37 4.98
CA LEU A 182 13.99 -3.92 3.89
C LEU A 182 14.70 -5.09 3.20
N GLN A 183 15.17 -6.09 3.95
CA GLN A 183 15.74 -7.31 3.35
C GLN A 183 14.72 -8.11 2.53
N SER A 184 13.42 -7.94 2.83
CA SER A 184 12.33 -8.60 2.11
C SER A 184 11.72 -7.74 1.00
N ILE A 185 12.18 -6.50 0.80
CA ILE A 185 11.49 -5.51 -0.04
C ILE A 185 11.47 -5.88 -1.53
N THR A 186 12.45 -6.67 -1.99
CA THR A 186 12.54 -7.14 -3.38
C THR A 186 11.67 -8.36 -3.64
N ASN A 187 11.16 -9.03 -2.61
CA ASN A 187 10.37 -10.24 -2.75
C ASN A 187 9.01 -9.94 -3.38
N ASN A 188 8.70 -10.60 -4.51
CA ASN A 188 7.41 -10.48 -5.22
C ASN A 188 6.98 -9.03 -5.53
N ARG A 189 7.97 -8.14 -5.72
CA ARG A 189 7.71 -6.78 -6.21
C ARG A 189 7.16 -6.82 -7.62
N VAL A 190 6.23 -5.92 -7.90
CA VAL A 190 5.58 -5.79 -9.20
C VAL A 190 6.22 -4.71 -10.08
N SER A 191 7.10 -3.89 -9.52
CA SER A 191 7.92 -2.91 -10.24
C SER A 191 9.42 -3.01 -9.88
N GLU A 192 10.28 -2.67 -10.85
CA GLU A 192 11.74 -2.81 -10.82
C GLU A 192 12.42 -1.77 -9.92
N GLY A 193 11.80 -0.62 -9.68
CA GLY A 193 12.35 0.42 -8.79
C GLY A 193 12.46 -0.05 -7.34
N LEU A 194 12.98 0.79 -6.45
CA LEU A 194 12.75 0.64 -5.00
C LEU A 194 12.14 1.96 -4.49
N PRO A 195 11.12 1.89 -3.63
CA PRO A 195 10.50 3.09 -3.10
C PRO A 195 11.45 3.79 -2.12
N ALA A 196 11.30 5.10 -1.97
CA ALA A 196 11.97 5.83 -0.90
C ALA A 196 11.41 5.38 0.45
N ILE A 197 12.28 5.19 1.44
CA ILE A 197 11.89 4.79 2.80
C ILE A 197 12.05 5.99 3.70
N VAL A 198 10.98 6.32 4.43
CA VAL A 198 10.96 7.48 5.32
C VAL A 198 10.56 7.02 6.72
N LEU A 199 11.40 7.26 7.71
CA LEU A 199 11.10 6.99 9.12
C LEU A 199 10.90 8.30 9.88
N PHE A 200 9.74 8.44 10.53
CA PHE A 200 9.47 9.48 11.50
C PHE A 200 9.36 8.89 12.90
N TYR A 201 10.13 9.42 13.84
CA TYR A 201 10.00 9.08 15.26
C TYR A 201 9.99 10.32 16.15
N LYS A 202 9.55 10.14 17.40
CA LYS A 202 9.36 11.24 18.35
C LYS A 202 10.62 11.47 19.17
N GLU A 203 10.99 12.74 19.35
CA GLU A 203 11.99 13.17 20.32
C GLU A 203 11.56 12.75 21.73
N LYS A 204 12.42 11.97 22.39
CA LYS A 204 12.36 11.71 23.82
C LYS A 204 13.45 12.52 24.50
N ARG A 205 13.07 13.57 25.22
CA ARG A 205 14.03 14.33 26.04
C ARG A 205 14.52 13.45 27.19
N GLY A 206 15.85 13.36 27.34
CA GLY A 206 16.45 12.69 28.51
C GLY A 206 16.03 13.41 29.80
N SER A 207 15.87 12.65 30.88
CA SER A 207 15.73 13.22 32.23
C SER A 207 16.97 12.85 33.02
N GLY A 208 17.52 13.80 33.79
CA GLY A 208 18.80 13.66 34.49
C GLY A 208 18.89 12.50 35.49
N ASN A 209 17.80 11.77 35.76
CA ASN A 209 17.76 10.70 36.75
C ASN A 209 17.45 9.30 36.20
N SER A 210 17.08 9.09 34.92
CA SER A 210 16.69 7.72 34.50
C SER A 210 16.64 7.42 32.98
N GLY A 211 17.26 8.20 32.10
CA GLY A 211 17.42 7.72 30.73
C GLY A 211 18.09 8.66 29.75
N ASN A 212 18.87 8.06 28.83
CA ASN A 212 19.32 8.73 27.62
C ASN A 212 18.09 9.17 26.80
N GLY A 213 18.20 10.33 26.14
CA GLY A 213 17.19 10.78 25.18
C GLY A 213 17.11 9.88 23.96
N SER A 214 16.19 10.18 23.05
CA SER A 214 16.20 9.55 21.72
C SER A 214 17.54 9.81 21.01
N PRO A 215 18.03 8.84 20.21
CA PRO A 215 19.19 9.05 19.36
C PRO A 215 18.89 10.05 18.24
N SER A 216 19.94 10.63 17.65
CA SER A 216 19.79 11.46 16.44
C SER A 216 19.41 10.64 15.22
N ALA A 217 18.80 11.29 14.24
CA ALA A 217 18.37 10.66 12.99
C ALA A 217 19.53 9.99 12.25
N ASP A 218 20.73 10.59 12.25
CA ASP A 218 21.93 10.00 11.66
C ASP A 218 22.32 8.68 12.31
N HIS A 219 22.24 8.61 13.64
CA HIS A 219 22.55 7.39 14.37
C HIS A 219 21.55 6.29 14.05
N VAL A 220 20.24 6.61 14.06
CA VAL A 220 19.18 5.65 13.70
C VAL A 220 19.33 5.17 12.26
N ARG A 221 19.59 6.09 11.32
CA ARG A 221 19.84 5.76 9.91
C ARG A 221 21.02 4.81 9.77
N GLN A 222 22.16 5.11 10.41
CA GLN A 222 23.33 4.22 10.41
C GLN A 222 23.01 2.84 11.00
N GLN A 223 22.25 2.79 12.10
CA GLN A 223 21.83 1.53 12.69
C GLN A 223 20.96 0.71 11.74
N ILE A 224 20.01 1.32 11.02
CA ILE A 224 19.17 0.64 10.02
C ILE A 224 20.03 0.11 8.87
N LEU A 225 20.93 0.93 8.32
CA LEU A 225 21.79 0.54 7.21
C LEU A 225 22.83 -0.53 7.60
N GLN A 226 23.23 -0.57 8.86
CA GLN A 226 24.18 -1.57 9.36
C GLN A 226 23.59 -2.98 9.24
N GLY A 227 24.20 -3.79 8.37
CA GLY A 227 23.78 -5.18 8.14
C GLY A 227 22.77 -5.34 7.00
N LEU A 228 22.40 -4.27 6.29
CA LEU A 228 21.79 -4.41 4.97
C LEU A 228 22.86 -4.87 3.97
N THR A 229 22.48 -5.78 3.08
CA THR A 229 23.37 -6.40 2.09
C THR A 229 22.70 -6.43 0.72
N GLY A 230 23.49 -6.58 -0.35
CA GLY A 230 22.96 -6.67 -1.72
C GLY A 230 22.33 -5.36 -2.22
N ASP A 231 21.33 -5.48 -3.09
CA ASP A 231 20.73 -4.36 -3.83
C ASP A 231 20.03 -3.32 -2.95
N VAL A 232 19.65 -3.70 -1.73
CA VAL A 232 18.99 -2.79 -0.77
C VAL A 232 19.96 -1.85 -0.05
N SER A 233 21.27 -2.00 -0.26
CA SER A 233 22.29 -1.11 0.31
C SER A 233 22.27 0.32 -0.27
N ASN A 234 21.71 0.48 -1.48
CA ASN A 234 21.61 1.78 -2.18
C ASN A 234 20.21 2.40 -2.08
N LEU A 235 19.35 1.88 -1.20
CA LEU A 235 17.99 2.38 -1.04
C LEU A 235 17.99 3.78 -0.40
N GLN A 236 17.14 4.67 -0.92
CA GLN A 236 16.93 6.01 -0.36
C GLN A 236 16.24 5.88 1.00
N LEU A 237 16.99 6.13 2.07
CA LEU A 237 16.50 6.09 3.45
C LEU A 237 16.62 7.47 4.09
N GLU A 238 15.47 8.05 4.39
CA GLU A 238 15.33 9.29 5.13
C GLU A 238 14.81 9.00 6.54
N VAL A 239 15.44 9.64 7.53
CA VAL A 239 15.09 9.47 8.94
C VAL A 239 14.92 10.84 9.57
N PHE A 240 13.84 11.02 10.33
CA PHE A 240 13.47 12.27 10.96
C PHE A 240 13.10 12.04 12.42
N GLU A 241 13.77 12.78 13.30
CA GLU A 241 13.37 12.95 14.69
C GLU A 241 12.50 14.20 14.80
N LEU A 242 11.27 14.03 15.30
CA LEU A 242 10.28 15.08 15.36
C LEU A 242 9.93 15.44 16.80
N ARG A 243 9.70 16.73 17.04
CA ARG A 243 9.16 17.27 18.28
C ARG A 243 7.78 17.87 18.05
N GLU A 244 6.88 17.62 18.98
CA GLU A 244 5.56 18.24 19.03
C GLU A 244 5.66 19.77 19.14
N THR A 245 4.74 20.46 18.49
CA THR A 245 4.58 21.91 18.59
C THR A 245 3.23 22.22 19.24
N ALA A 246 3.10 23.37 19.90
CA ALA A 246 1.94 23.70 20.73
C ALA A 246 0.59 23.71 19.98
N ASN A 247 0.60 23.83 18.65
CA ASN A 247 -0.59 23.96 17.81
C ASN A 247 -0.94 22.69 17.02
N ASN A 248 -0.22 21.58 17.23
CA ASN A 248 -0.39 20.36 16.45
C ASN A 248 -0.78 19.14 17.30
N ASP A 249 -1.31 18.11 16.64
CA ASP A 249 -1.70 16.85 17.27
C ASP A 249 -0.51 16.21 18.01
N VAL A 250 -0.82 15.49 19.09
CA VAL A 250 0.16 14.66 19.81
C VAL A 250 0.71 13.59 18.85
N PHE A 251 2.03 13.45 18.77
CA PHE A 251 2.70 12.37 18.07
C PHE A 251 2.59 11.08 18.89
N HIS A 252 1.51 10.33 18.64
CA HIS A 252 1.27 8.99 19.17
C HIS A 252 0.95 7.96 18.07
N ASN A 253 0.99 8.38 16.81
CA ASN A 253 0.58 7.56 15.67
C ASN A 253 1.59 6.44 15.41
N ARG A 254 1.07 5.24 15.18
CA ARG A 254 1.84 4.02 14.93
C ARG A 254 1.32 3.40 13.65
N CYS A 255 1.98 3.72 12.54
CA CYS A 255 1.46 3.33 11.23
C CYS A 255 2.53 3.24 10.16
N ILE A 256 2.22 2.45 9.13
CA ILE A 256 2.96 2.36 7.88
C ILE A 256 2.04 2.91 6.78
N LEU A 257 2.52 3.86 6.00
CA LEU A 257 1.80 4.45 4.86
C LEU A 257 2.57 4.20 3.57
N THR A 258 1.83 4.12 2.47
CA THR A 258 2.36 4.20 1.10
C THR A 258 1.40 5.05 0.28
N GLU A 259 1.74 5.35 -0.97
CA GLU A 259 0.84 6.03 -1.90
C GLU A 259 -0.47 5.28 -2.16
N HIS A 260 -0.61 4.02 -1.74
CA HIS A 260 -1.81 3.20 -1.91
C HIS A 260 -2.69 3.12 -0.65
N GLY A 261 -2.25 3.63 0.49
CA GLY A 261 -3.01 3.62 1.73
C GLY A 261 -2.13 3.52 2.98
N GLY A 262 -2.74 3.15 4.10
CA GLY A 262 -2.01 3.04 5.36
C GLY A 262 -2.60 2.02 6.31
N VAL A 263 -1.76 1.49 7.19
CA VAL A 263 -2.13 0.55 8.25
C VAL A 263 -1.68 1.11 9.59
N ILE A 264 -2.61 1.11 10.56
CA ILE A 264 -2.34 1.43 11.96
C ILE A 264 -2.14 0.13 12.72
N THR A 265 -1.18 0.14 13.66
CA THR A 265 -1.02 -0.95 14.63
C THR A 265 -1.10 -0.41 16.07
N GLY A 266 -1.52 -1.26 17.01
CA GLY A 266 -1.62 -0.89 18.42
C GLY A 266 -0.25 -0.61 19.03
N HIS A 267 0.74 -1.44 18.74
CA HIS A 267 2.08 -1.41 19.36
C HIS A 267 3.16 -0.82 18.45
N GLY A 268 2.81 -0.40 17.23
CA GLY A 268 3.77 0.14 16.28
C GLY A 268 4.53 -0.97 15.58
N ILE A 269 5.78 -0.70 15.24
CA ILE A 269 6.67 -1.64 14.55
C ILE A 269 7.61 -2.39 15.51
N SER A 270 7.58 -2.05 16.80
CA SER A 270 8.33 -2.74 17.85
C SER A 270 7.66 -4.06 18.23
N VAL A 271 8.04 -5.11 17.52
CA VAL A 271 7.58 -6.48 17.76
C VAL A 271 8.36 -7.14 18.90
N SER A 272 7.71 -8.00 19.69
CA SER A 272 8.36 -8.66 20.85
C SER A 272 9.15 -9.92 20.50
N GLY A 273 8.88 -10.53 19.34
CA GLY A 273 9.45 -11.83 18.94
C GLY A 273 8.74 -13.05 19.54
N ASP A 274 7.83 -12.86 20.49
CA ASP A 274 7.02 -13.91 21.11
C ASP A 274 5.73 -14.15 20.30
N GLU A 275 5.53 -15.39 19.83
CA GLU A 275 4.35 -15.82 19.06
C GLU A 275 3.05 -15.84 19.89
N SER A 276 3.14 -15.88 21.22
CA SER A 276 1.95 -15.79 22.09
C SER A 276 1.42 -14.36 22.22
N HIS A 277 2.25 -13.37 21.88
CA HIS A 277 1.86 -11.97 21.89
C HIS A 277 1.23 -11.57 20.56
N THR A 278 0.09 -10.89 20.64
CA THR A 278 -0.68 -10.46 19.47
C THR A 278 -0.91 -8.95 19.47
N ASP A 279 -1.19 -8.40 18.31
CA ASP A 279 -1.58 -7.00 18.09
C ASP A 279 -2.64 -6.94 16.99
N GLU A 280 -3.28 -5.79 16.82
CA GLU A 280 -4.24 -5.57 15.74
C GLU A 280 -3.64 -4.65 14.68
N ALA A 281 -3.78 -5.03 13.42
CA ALA A 281 -3.47 -4.19 12.28
C ALA A 281 -4.77 -3.81 11.56
N ILE A 282 -4.96 -2.50 11.37
CA ILE A 282 -6.20 -1.92 10.84
C ILE A 282 -5.87 -1.09 9.60
N LEU A 283 -6.54 -1.38 8.48
CA LEU A 283 -6.49 -0.56 7.28
C LEU A 283 -7.13 0.80 7.56
N MET A 284 -6.40 1.87 7.27
CA MET A 284 -6.89 3.24 7.43
C MET A 284 -8.01 3.54 6.45
N LYS A 285 -9.07 4.17 6.96
CA LYS A 285 -10.08 4.82 6.12
C LYS A 285 -9.46 6.01 5.37
N PRO A 286 -10.07 6.43 4.22
CA PRO A 286 -9.49 7.45 3.34
C PRO A 286 -9.20 8.78 4.06
N ASP A 287 -10.09 9.23 4.93
CA ASP A 287 -9.98 10.48 5.68
C ASP A 287 -8.83 10.46 6.69
N ILE A 288 -8.65 9.34 7.39
CA ILE A 288 -7.55 9.13 8.34
C ILE A 288 -6.23 9.07 7.60
N TYR A 289 -6.16 8.30 6.52
CA TYR A 289 -4.98 8.21 5.66
C TYR A 289 -4.56 9.60 5.15
N GLN A 290 -5.48 10.36 4.54
CA GLN A 290 -5.20 11.70 4.01
C GLN A 290 -4.74 12.66 5.12
N LYS A 291 -5.35 12.61 6.30
CA LYS A 291 -4.91 13.41 7.44
C LYS A 291 -3.46 13.08 7.81
N LYS A 292 -3.09 11.80 7.90
CA LYS A 292 -1.72 11.38 8.26
C LYS A 292 -0.71 11.72 7.16
N TRP A 293 -1.05 11.46 5.90
CA TRP A 293 -0.21 11.81 4.77
C TRP A 293 0.11 13.30 4.76
N ARG A 294 -0.90 14.16 4.92
CA ARG A 294 -0.70 15.61 5.03
C ARG A 294 0.18 16.00 6.22
N GLN A 295 -0.06 15.42 7.39
CA GLN A 295 0.66 15.74 8.62
C GLN A 295 2.15 15.44 8.53
N PHE A 296 2.56 14.34 7.90
CA PHE A 296 3.95 13.89 7.91
C PHE A 296 4.69 14.15 6.59
N ILE A 297 4.00 14.07 5.44
CA ILE A 297 4.62 14.14 4.12
C ILE A 297 4.44 15.51 3.46
N GLU A 298 3.22 16.06 3.43
CA GLU A 298 2.96 17.30 2.67
C GLU A 298 3.33 18.56 3.46
N GLN A 299 2.98 18.61 4.75
CA GLN A 299 3.12 19.82 5.57
C GLN A 299 4.20 19.70 6.65
N ASN A 300 4.57 18.48 7.02
CA ASN A 300 5.42 18.18 8.19
C ASN A 300 5.06 19.05 9.40
N CYS A 301 3.92 18.75 10.02
CA CYS A 301 3.33 19.54 11.11
C CYS A 301 4.13 19.51 12.44
N PHE A 302 5.34 18.93 12.45
CA PHE A 302 6.17 18.81 13.64
C PHE A 302 7.48 19.56 13.45
N GLN A 303 8.11 19.94 14.57
CA GLN A 303 9.45 20.50 14.51
C GLN A 303 10.46 19.37 14.24
N VAL A 304 11.22 19.46 13.16
CA VAL A 304 12.36 18.58 12.92
C VAL A 304 13.47 18.92 13.93
N VAL A 305 13.84 17.95 14.77
CA VAL A 305 14.93 18.07 15.75
C VAL A 305 16.25 17.63 15.12
N SER A 306 16.22 16.50 14.42
CA SER A 306 17.33 16.00 13.62
C SER A 306 16.79 15.28 12.38
N GLU A 307 17.54 15.34 11.28
CA GLU A 307 17.21 14.63 10.04
C GLU A 307 18.48 14.01 9.44
N ALA A 308 18.31 12.88 8.77
CA ALA A 308 19.35 12.21 8.01
C ALA A 308 18.77 11.74 6.68
N LYS A 309 19.35 12.21 5.58
CA LYS A 309 18.91 11.92 4.21
C LYS A 309 20.08 11.30 3.45
N GLY A 310 19.81 10.39 2.53
CA GLY A 310 20.82 9.81 1.65
C GLY A 310 20.22 9.18 0.43
#